data_AF-A0A0E4BYE0-F1
#
_entry.id   AF-A0A0E4BYE0-F1
#
_cell.length_a   1.000
_cell.length_b   1.000
_cell.length_c   1.000
_cell.angle_alpha   90.00
_cell.angle_beta   90.00
_cell.angle_gamma   90.00
#
_symmetry.space_group_name_H-M   'P 1'
#
loop_
_entity.id
_entity.type
_entity.pdbx_description
1 polymer ?
#
loop_
_entity_poly.entity_id
_entity_poly.type
_entity_poly.pdbx_seq_one_letter_code
_entity_poly.pdbx_strand_id
1 'polypeptide(L)' 'MTLEPRVGWLLSYSYLWADDQRRGDEEGSKTRPCALVAASRRDGDRVFAIVVPVTQSWPRLFGQRPAGFKWIPAGLC' A
#
# COMPACT_ATOMS: atom_id res chain seq x y z
N MET A 1 -21.11 -14.27 4.01
CA MET A 1 -19.81 -14.28 4.71
C MET A 1 -19.22 -12.90 4.59
N THR A 2 -19.33 -12.06 5.61
CA THR A 2 -18.74 -10.71 5.60
C THR A 2 -17.27 -10.87 5.98
N LEU A 3 -16.36 -10.60 5.05
CA LEU A 3 -14.93 -10.59 5.32
C LEU A 3 -14.62 -9.29 6.08
N GLU A 4 -14.44 -9.39 7.40
CA GLU A 4 -13.95 -8.29 8.20
C GLU A 4 -12.49 -8.01 7.82
N PRO A 5 -12.16 -6.80 7.32
CA PRO A 5 -10.82 -6.47 6.88
C PRO A 5 -9.85 -6.45 8.08
N ARG A 6 -8.69 -7.11 7.93
CA ARG A 6 -7.68 -7.19 8.99
C ARG A 6 -6.38 -6.51 8.58
N VAL A 7 -5.83 -5.71 9.49
CA VAL A 7 -4.50 -5.12 9.33
C VAL A 7 -3.47 -6.22 9.01
N GLY A 8 -2.60 -5.95 8.04
CA GLY A 8 -1.62 -6.90 7.50
C GLY A 8 -2.10 -7.64 6.25
N TRP A 9 -3.38 -7.57 5.87
CA TRP A 9 -3.86 -8.15 4.62
C TRP A 9 -3.36 -7.39 3.40
N LEU A 10 -3.12 -8.14 2.32
CA LEU A 10 -2.84 -7.60 0.99
C LEU A 10 -4.13 -7.54 0.17
N LEU A 11 -4.47 -6.33 -0.27
CA LEU A 11 -5.64 -6.04 -1.10
C LEU A 11 -5.19 -5.76 -2.52
N SER A 12 -5.96 -6.25 -3.50
CA SER A 12 -5.81 -5.85 -4.89
C SER A 12 -6.53 -4.52 -5.08
N TYR A 13 -5.78 -3.42 -5.23
CA TYR A 13 -6.35 -2.08 -5.31
C TYR A 13 -5.61 -1.21 -6.34
N SER A 14 -6.37 -0.46 -7.12
CA SER A 14 -5.87 0.51 -8.11
C SER A 14 -5.51 1.83 -7.42
N TYR A 15 -4.43 1.80 -6.64
CA TYR A 15 -3.98 2.96 -5.86
C TYR A 15 -3.64 4.16 -6.75
N LEU A 16 -4.33 5.28 -6.53
CA LEU A 16 -4.09 6.55 -7.21
C LEU A 16 -2.87 7.25 -6.58
N TRP A 17 -1.81 7.42 -7.36
CA TRP A 17 -0.63 8.16 -6.91
C TRP A 17 -0.92 9.65 -6.85
N ALA A 18 -0.25 10.38 -5.96
CA ALA A 18 -0.40 11.83 -5.85
C ALA A 18 -0.09 12.55 -7.18
N ASP A 19 0.85 12.05 -7.98
CA ASP A 19 1.20 12.61 -9.29
C ASP A 19 0.11 12.35 -10.33
N ASP A 20 -0.54 11.19 -10.27
CA ASP A 20 -1.68 10.84 -11.11
C ASP A 20 -2.88 11.72 -10.76
N GLN A 21 -3.18 11.88 -9.47
CA GLN A 21 -4.21 12.79 -9.00
C GLN A 21 -3.93 14.23 -9.44
N ARG A 22 -2.68 14.71 -9.35
CA ARG A 22 -2.28 16.04 -9.81
C ARG A 22 -2.42 16.23 -11.32
N ARG A 23 -2.34 15.16 -12.10
CA ARG A 23 -2.59 15.14 -13.55
C ARG A 23 -4.10 15.15 -13.89
N GLY A 24 -4.96 14.94 -12.90
CA GLY A 24 -6.42 14.90 -13.06
C GLY A 24 -6.99 13.49 -13.15
N ASP A 25 -6.19 12.45 -12.87
CA ASP A 25 -6.72 11.08 -12.83
C ASP A 25 -7.56 10.88 -11.56
N GLU A 26 -8.67 10.15 -11.70
CA GLU A 26 -9.58 9.82 -10.59
C GLU A 26 -9.32 8.42 -10.03
N GLU A 27 -8.63 7.55 -10.79
CA GLU A 27 -8.31 6.18 -10.41
C GLU A 27 -6.86 5.82 -10.75
N GLY A 28 -6.26 4.93 -9.96
CA GLY A 28 -4.93 4.40 -10.24
C GLY A 28 -4.92 3.61 -11.55
N SER A 29 -4.03 3.98 -12.46
CA SER A 29 -3.87 3.32 -13.76
C SER A 29 -3.42 1.85 -13.70
N LYS A 30 -3.00 1.37 -12.51
CA LYS A 30 -2.49 0.02 -12.32
C LYS A 30 -2.93 -0.57 -10.98
N THR A 31 -3.50 -1.76 -11.03
CA THR A 31 -3.75 -2.58 -9.85
C THR A 31 -2.46 -3.04 -9.21
N ARG A 32 -2.34 -2.85 -7.89
CA ARG A 32 -1.16 -3.18 -7.11
C ARG A 32 -1.58 -3.89 -5.81
N PRO A 33 -0.75 -4.82 -5.31
CA PRO A 33 -0.89 -5.29 -3.94
C PRO A 33 -0.73 -4.10 -2.99
N CYS A 34 -1.72 -3.87 -2.13
CA CYS A 34 -1.72 -2.81 -1.14
C CYS A 34 -1.92 -3.41 0.26
N ALA A 35 -1.02 -3.13 1.18
CA ALA A 35 -1.13 -3.61 2.55
C ALA A 35 -2.11 -2.74 3.33
N LEU A 36 -3.08 -3.37 4.01
CA LEU A 36 -3.97 -2.71 4.94
C LEU A 36 -3.22 -2.42 6.23
N VAL A 37 -2.96 -1.14 6.54
CA VAL A 37 -2.17 -0.72 7.72
C VAL A 37 -3.03 -0.19 8.84
N ALA A 38 -4.24 0.28 8.54
CA ALA A 38 -5.24 0.63 9.54
C ALA A 38 -6.65 0.40 9.00
N ALA A 39 -7.56 -0.02 9.87
CA ALA A 39 -8.98 -0.10 9.58
C ALA A 39 -9.76 0.39 10.79
N SER A 40 -10.75 1.24 10.58
CA SER A 40 -11.66 1.70 11.63
C SER A 40 -13.08 1.77 11.09
N ARG A 41 -14.07 1.46 11.92
CA ARG A 41 -15.46 1.76 11.57
C ARG A 41 -15.74 3.23 11.83
N ARG A 42 -16.37 3.90 10.88
CA ARG A 42 -17.04 5.19 11.09
C ARG A 42 -18.42 5.11 10.44
N ASP A 43 -19.40 5.79 11.04
CA ASP A 43 -20.78 5.85 10.55
C ASP A 43 -21.39 4.46 10.28
N GLY A 44 -21.65 3.73 11.36
CA GLY A 44 -22.27 2.40 11.32
C GLY A 44 -21.31 1.32 10.80
N ASP A 45 -21.72 0.62 9.74
CA ASP A 45 -21.00 -0.54 9.18
C ASP A 45 -19.97 -0.18 8.10
N ARG A 46 -19.72 1.11 7.83
CA ARG A 46 -18.67 1.50 6.89
C ARG A 46 -17.29 1.38 7.54
N VAL A 47 -16.41 0.64 6.86
CA VAL A 47 -15.00 0.54 7.26
C VAL A 47 -14.17 1.51 6.44
N PHE A 48 -13.45 2.38 7.16
CA PHE A 48 -12.42 3.24 6.60
C PHE A 48 -11.07 2.55 6.74
N ALA A 49 -10.46 2.24 5.60
CA ALA A 49 -9.19 1.54 5.48
C ALA A 49 -8.09 2.50 5.01
N ILE A 50 -6.94 2.47 5.69
CA ILE A 50 -5.70 3.09 5.21
C ILE A 50 -4.85 1.98 4.62
N VAL A 51 -4.48 2.13 3.35
CA VAL A 51 -3.68 1.15 2.61
C VAL A 51 -2.40 1.80 2.11
N VAL A 52 -1.34 1.01 1.99
CA VAL A 52 -0.07 1.44 1.39
C VAL A 52 0.27 0.54 0.20
N PRO A 53 0.58 1.11 -0.98
CA PRO A 53 0.92 0.31 -2.15
C PRO A 53 2.29 -0.36 -1.98
N VAL A 54 2.38 -1.63 -2.33
CA VAL A 54 3.65 -2.36 -2.37
C VAL A 54 4.30 -2.16 -3.74
N THR A 55 5.52 -1.64 -3.74
CA THR A 55 6.30 -1.41 -4.97
C THR A 55 7.31 -2.53 -5.18
N GLN A 56 7.25 -3.21 -6.34
CA GLN A 56 8.28 -4.18 -6.73
C GLN A 56 9.59 -3.51 -7.18
N SER A 57 9.57 -2.22 -7.50
CA SER A 57 10.77 -1.47 -7.88
C SER A 57 11.45 -0.93 -6.63
N TRP A 58 12.76 -1.11 -6.55
CA TRP A 58 13.57 -0.43 -5.54
C TRP A 58 13.43 1.09 -5.69
N PRO A 59 13.48 1.85 -4.59
CA PRO A 59 13.66 3.29 -4.67
C PRO A 59 14.89 3.55 -5.54
N ARG A 60 14.77 4.41 -6.56
CA ARG A 60 15.93 4.88 -7.32
C ARG A 60 16.73 5.84 -6.45
N LEU A 61 17.34 5.34 -5.39
CA LEU A 61 18.43 6.03 -4.72
C LEU A 61 19.64 5.88 -5.65
N PHE A 62 19.73 6.78 -6.62
CA PHE A 62 20.91 6.91 -7.47
C PHE A 62 22.13 7.08 -6.56
N GLY A 63 23.01 6.06 -6.51
CA GLY A 63 24.36 6.18 -5.98
C GLY A 63 24.57 6.12 -4.47
N GLN A 64 23.55 5.92 -3.63
CA GLN A 64 23.75 5.73 -2.19
C GLN A 64 22.99 4.50 -1.69
N ARG A 65 23.71 3.53 -1.13
CA ARG A 65 23.10 2.56 -0.21
C ARG A 65 22.57 3.40 0.95
N PRO A 66 21.26 3.51 1.19
CA PRO A 66 20.78 4.27 2.33
C PRO A 66 21.34 3.58 3.59
N ALA A 67 22.22 4.28 4.31
CA ALA A 67 22.73 3.83 5.59
C ALA A 67 21.52 3.62 6.52
N GLY A 68 21.24 2.35 6.87
CA GLY A 68 20.09 1.99 7.70
C GLY A 68 19.09 1.01 7.08
N PHE A 69 19.20 0.67 5.79
CA PHE A 69 18.33 -0.36 5.21
C PHE A 69 18.83 -1.76 5.57
N LYS A 70 18.34 -2.29 6.70
CA LYS A 70 18.63 -3.64 7.16
C LYS A 70 17.91 -4.65 6.27
N TRP A 71 18.67 -5.48 5.56
CA TRP A 71 18.14 -6.66 4.90
C TRP A 71 17.46 -7.57 5.94
N ILE A 72 16.19 -7.91 5.71
CA ILE A 72 15.55 -9.06 6.35
C ILE A 72 15.76 -10.22 5.38
N PRO A 73 16.58 -11.24 5.73
CA PRO A 73 16.77 -12.40 4.87
C PRO A 73 15.43 -13.09 4.64
N ALA A 74 15.20 -13.59 3.42
CA ALA A 74 13.96 -14.27 3.05
C ALA A 74 13.59 -15.47 3.95
N GLY A 75 14.56 -16.04 4.70
CA GLY A 75 14.33 -17.08 5.70
C GLY A 75 13.83 -16.59 7.07
N LEU A 76 13.51 -15.30 7.21
CA LEU A 76 12.96 -14.70 8.44
C LEU A 76 11.50 -14.23 8.28
N CYS A 77 10.87 -14.48 7.12
CA CYS A 77 9.44 -14.29 6.89
C CYS A 77 8.64 -15.57 7.17
#